data_AF-A0A0D2JBV9-F1
#
_entry.id   AF-A0A0D2JBV9-F1
#
_cell.length_a   1.000
_cell.length_b   1.000
_cell.length_c   1.000
_cell.angle_alpha   90.00
_cell.angle_beta   90.00
_cell.angle_gamma   90.00
#
_symmetry.space_group_name_H-M   'P 1'
#
loop_
_entity.id
_entity.type
_entity.pdbx_description
1 polymer ?
#
loop_
_entity_poly.entity_id
_entity_poly.type
_entity_poly.pdbx_seq_one_letter_code
_entity_poly.pdbx_strand_id
1 'polypeptide(L)'
;MLKAPYFALSRILVLGPGPASAGWVIKGPQVTVAIRQNTIRAGCPYRKRIYDLNKKQLIFVHFALTEYWRGSPVEFKNEIRALNKRELLKSIRKLPPRLQKAYTHKTGELYRQTPDQRQYKVFVISRRETVEVAGYRAVKTEIWINDTLKEEIWQADIPGLAKEWDPKIFLFMSLEMSIAGYQAWQRRPQVIQARIRGLALKSIIHTPNGKKWEPDFLHCQGKSPRRTFQAAPGLSKGHSGSA
;
A
#
# COMPACT_ATOMS: atom_id res chain seq x y z
N MET A 1 -73.10 0.14 -16.05
CA MET A 1 -72.82 -0.58 -14.80
C MET A 1 -71.51 -1.35 -14.97
N LEU A 2 -70.54 -1.06 -14.10
CA LEU A 2 -69.28 -1.77 -13.71
C LEU A 2 -69.06 -3.21 -14.25
N LYS A 3 -67.86 -3.67 -14.62
CA LYS A 3 -66.54 -3.62 -13.93
C LYS A 3 -65.35 -3.79 -14.90
N ALA A 4 -64.22 -3.15 -14.60
CA ALA A 4 -62.85 -3.53 -15.05
C ALA A 4 -62.10 -4.22 -13.88
N PRO A 5 -60.77 -4.50 -13.86
CA PRO A 5 -59.74 -4.87 -14.87
C PRO A 5 -58.80 -6.03 -14.38
N TYR A 6 -57.91 -6.61 -15.20
CA TYR A 6 -56.62 -7.22 -14.76
C TYR A 6 -55.66 -7.27 -15.97
N PHE A 7 -54.67 -6.38 -16.09
CA PHE A 7 -53.33 -6.32 -15.47
C PHE A 7 -52.22 -6.81 -16.42
N ALA A 8 -51.34 -5.85 -16.73
CA ALA A 8 -50.13 -6.00 -17.52
C ALA A 8 -49.11 -6.92 -16.84
N LEU A 9 -48.59 -7.88 -17.59
CA LEU A 9 -47.33 -8.56 -17.27
C LEU A 9 -46.18 -7.76 -17.91
N SER A 10 -45.79 -6.68 -17.24
CA SER A 10 -44.51 -6.03 -17.51
C SER A 10 -43.39 -7.02 -17.17
N ARG A 11 -42.67 -7.48 -18.19
CA ARG A 11 -41.36 -8.11 -18.04
C ARG A 11 -40.38 -7.04 -17.55
N ILE A 12 -40.36 -6.79 -16.25
CA ILE A 12 -39.18 -6.20 -15.62
C ILE A 12 -38.12 -7.29 -15.67
N LEU A 13 -37.24 -7.18 -16.67
CA LEU A 13 -35.92 -7.77 -16.60
C LEU A 13 -35.24 -7.10 -15.39
N VAL A 14 -35.41 -7.69 -14.22
CA VAL A 14 -34.53 -7.39 -13.09
C VAL A 14 -33.18 -7.92 -13.54
N LEU A 15 -32.37 -7.02 -14.10
CA LEU A 15 -30.92 -7.17 -14.14
C LEU A 15 -30.50 -7.35 -12.68
N GLY A 16 -30.53 -8.60 -12.22
CA GLY A 16 -30.01 -8.98 -10.93
C GLY A 16 -28.58 -8.44 -10.81
N PRO A 17 -28.12 -8.07 -9.60
CA PRO A 17 -26.77 -7.60 -9.41
C PRO A 17 -25.84 -8.61 -10.08
N GLY A 18 -25.07 -8.15 -11.07
CA GLY A 18 -24.11 -8.98 -11.79
C GLY A 18 -23.24 -9.77 -10.81
N PRO A 19 -22.58 -10.86 -11.27
CA PRO A 19 -21.84 -11.77 -10.39
C PRO A 19 -21.02 -10.95 -9.41
N ALA A 20 -21.38 -11.00 -8.13
CA ALA A 20 -20.69 -10.30 -7.05
C ALA A 20 -19.21 -10.62 -7.23
N SER A 21 -18.43 -9.63 -7.64
CA SER A 21 -17.11 -9.90 -8.18
C SER A 21 -16.30 -10.64 -7.12
N ALA A 22 -15.89 -11.84 -7.48
CA ALA A 22 -14.99 -12.62 -6.66
C ALA A 22 -13.71 -11.81 -6.60
N GLY A 23 -13.49 -11.10 -5.48
CA GLY A 23 -12.28 -10.29 -5.28
C GLY A 23 -11.00 -11.08 -5.55
N TRP A 24 -9.85 -10.43 -5.46
CA TRP A 24 -8.56 -11.06 -5.75
C TRP A 24 -7.86 -11.49 -4.48
N VAL A 25 -7.14 -12.60 -4.57
CA VAL A 25 -6.14 -13.01 -3.59
C VAL A 25 -4.81 -13.19 -4.31
N ILE A 26 -3.81 -12.46 -3.85
CA ILE A 26 -2.43 -12.48 -4.32
C ILE A 26 -1.57 -12.98 -3.16
N LYS A 27 -0.89 -14.11 -3.35
CA LYS A 27 -0.03 -14.72 -2.33
C LYS A 27 1.42 -14.48 -2.70
N GLY A 28 2.18 -13.86 -1.82
CA GLY A 28 3.65 -13.83 -1.84
C GLY A 28 4.24 -14.73 -0.76
N PRO A 29 5.57 -14.83 -0.68
CA PRO A 29 6.25 -15.68 0.31
C PRO A 29 5.96 -15.27 1.77
N GLN A 30 5.86 -13.95 2.01
CA GLN A 30 5.71 -13.39 3.36
C GLN A 30 4.37 -12.67 3.59
N VAL A 31 3.66 -12.34 2.51
CA VAL A 31 2.48 -11.50 2.57
C VAL A 31 1.37 -12.08 1.70
N THR A 32 0.15 -12.07 2.21
CA THR A 32 -1.05 -12.28 1.39
C THR A 32 -1.77 -10.96 1.24
N VAL A 33 -2.09 -10.61 0.00
CA VAL A 33 -2.88 -9.44 -0.37
C VAL A 33 -4.24 -9.92 -0.86
N ALA A 34 -5.31 -9.34 -0.32
CA ALA A 34 -6.67 -9.55 -0.81
C ALA A 34 -7.27 -8.21 -1.24
N ILE A 35 -7.92 -8.17 -2.40
CA ILE A 35 -8.46 -6.95 -3.01
C ILE A 35 -9.92 -7.19 -3.35
N ARG A 36 -10.82 -6.30 -2.92
CA ARG A 36 -12.23 -6.35 -3.31
C ARG A 36 -12.85 -4.97 -3.16
N GLN A 37 -13.58 -4.50 -4.17
CA GLN A 37 -14.40 -3.28 -4.07
C GLN A 37 -13.66 -2.08 -3.44
N ASN A 38 -12.50 -1.72 -3.97
CA ASN A 38 -11.65 -0.64 -3.48
C ASN A 38 -11.17 -0.83 -2.03
N THR A 39 -11.12 -2.06 -1.54
CA THR A 39 -10.53 -2.40 -0.25
C THR A 39 -9.39 -3.38 -0.43
N ILE A 40 -8.25 -3.08 0.16
CA ILE A 40 -7.04 -3.91 0.09
C ILE A 40 -6.69 -4.36 1.50
N ARG A 41 -6.47 -5.66 1.68
CA ARG A 41 -5.95 -6.22 2.91
C ARG A 41 -4.61 -6.87 2.62
N ALA A 42 -3.54 -6.38 3.23
CA ALA A 42 -2.21 -6.95 3.12
C ALA A 42 -1.70 -7.35 4.51
N GLY A 43 -1.09 -8.52 4.63
CA GLY A 43 -0.47 -8.89 5.89
C GLY A 43 0.02 -10.32 5.97
N CYS A 44 0.53 -10.64 7.14
CA CYS A 44 0.97 -11.94 7.58
C CYS A 44 0.07 -12.41 8.74
N PRO A 45 0.26 -13.63 9.29
CA PRO A 45 -0.60 -14.13 10.37
C PRO A 45 -0.67 -13.23 11.61
N TYR A 46 0.41 -12.51 11.95
CA TYR A 46 0.52 -11.70 13.18
C TYR A 46 0.14 -10.22 13.00
N ARG A 47 0.20 -9.68 11.77
CA ARG A 47 -0.12 -8.27 11.48
C ARG A 47 -0.88 -8.14 10.17
N LYS A 48 -1.94 -7.33 10.17
CA LYS A 48 -2.70 -6.98 8.96
C LYS A 48 -2.82 -5.47 8.79
N ARG A 49 -2.79 -5.03 7.55
CA ARG A 49 -3.11 -3.68 7.10
C ARG A 49 -4.33 -3.75 6.20
N ILE A 50 -5.31 -2.91 6.44
CA ILE A 50 -6.49 -2.77 5.60
C ILE A 50 -6.53 -1.33 5.09
N TYR A 51 -6.58 -1.17 3.78
CA TYR A 51 -6.74 0.09 3.08
C TYR A 51 -8.16 0.13 2.53
N ASP A 52 -8.99 1.00 3.07
CA ASP A 52 -10.28 1.37 2.47
C ASP A 52 -10.03 2.57 1.56
N LEU A 53 -9.91 2.32 0.26
CA LEU A 53 -9.55 3.34 -0.73
C LEU A 53 -10.70 4.33 -0.95
N ASN A 54 -11.95 3.89 -0.79
CA ASN A 54 -13.13 4.76 -0.89
C ASN A 54 -13.12 5.82 0.22
N LYS A 55 -12.77 5.42 1.44
CA LYS A 55 -12.72 6.31 2.62
C LYS A 55 -11.36 6.94 2.85
N LYS A 56 -10.34 6.56 2.06
CA LYS A 56 -8.92 6.90 2.28
C LYS A 56 -8.47 6.59 3.71
N GLN A 57 -8.93 5.46 4.25
CA GLN A 57 -8.65 5.02 5.62
C GLN A 57 -7.69 3.84 5.64
N LEU A 58 -6.80 3.86 6.62
CA LEU A 58 -5.91 2.78 6.98
C LEU A 58 -6.35 2.18 8.32
N ILE A 59 -6.37 0.85 8.39
CA ILE A 59 -6.52 0.10 9.64
C ILE A 59 -5.28 -0.79 9.79
N PHE A 60 -4.62 -0.70 10.94
CA PHE A 60 -3.53 -1.58 11.31
C PHE A 60 -4.00 -2.51 12.43
N VAL A 61 -3.82 -3.81 12.28
CA VAL A 61 -4.25 -4.82 13.27
C VAL A 61 -3.03 -5.59 13.75
N HIS A 62 -2.84 -5.66 15.07
CA HIS A 62 -1.78 -6.42 15.71
C HIS A 62 -2.39 -7.57 16.54
N PHE A 63 -2.41 -8.78 15.97
CA PHE A 63 -3.12 -9.90 16.59
C PHE A 63 -2.54 -10.31 17.94
N ALA A 64 -1.21 -10.28 18.08
CA ALA A 64 -0.56 -10.66 19.34
C ALA A 64 -0.81 -9.67 20.49
N LEU A 65 -1.22 -8.43 20.18
CA LEU A 65 -1.53 -7.41 21.18
C LEU A 65 -3.04 -7.23 21.34
N THR A 66 -3.86 -7.95 20.57
CA THR A 66 -5.32 -7.77 20.52
C THR A 66 -5.78 -6.33 20.26
N GLU A 67 -4.95 -5.56 19.56
CA GLU A 67 -5.15 -4.13 19.32
C GLU A 67 -5.30 -3.81 17.83
N TYR A 68 -6.00 -2.72 17.54
CA TYR A 68 -5.99 -2.10 16.23
C TYR A 68 -5.86 -0.57 16.29
N TRP A 69 -5.30 -0.02 15.23
CA TRP A 69 -5.27 1.41 14.94
C TRP A 69 -6.10 1.71 13.70
N ARG A 70 -6.76 2.87 13.65
CA ARG A 70 -7.55 3.33 12.49
C ARG A 70 -7.47 4.84 12.34
N GLY A 71 -7.24 5.29 11.11
CA GLY A 71 -7.21 6.70 10.73
C GLY A 71 -6.79 6.87 9.27
N SER A 72 -6.42 8.07 8.89
CA SER A 72 -5.85 8.41 7.58
C SER A 72 -4.34 8.10 7.53
N PRO A 73 -3.76 7.90 6.33
CA PRO A 73 -2.31 7.81 6.14
C PRO A 73 -1.50 8.92 6.82
N VAL A 74 -2.02 10.15 6.80
CA VAL A 74 -1.37 11.33 7.38
C VAL A 74 -1.37 11.28 8.91
N GLU A 75 -2.51 10.94 9.52
CA GLU A 75 -2.61 10.72 10.97
C GLU A 75 -1.65 9.62 11.41
N PHE A 76 -1.63 8.48 10.71
CA PHE A 76 -0.72 7.38 10.99
C PHE A 76 0.74 7.83 10.99
N LYS A 77 1.17 8.52 9.92
CA LYS A 77 2.53 9.03 9.80
C LYS A 77 2.89 9.98 10.95
N ASN A 78 1.98 10.89 11.30
CA ASN A 78 2.22 11.86 12.36
C ASN A 78 2.33 11.19 13.73
N GLU A 79 1.48 10.22 14.03
CA GLU A 79 1.52 9.44 15.27
C GLU A 79 2.80 8.62 15.39
N ILE A 80 3.17 7.85 14.37
CA ILE A 80 4.41 7.07 14.40
C ILE A 80 5.63 7.99 14.49
N ARG A 81 5.62 9.15 13.82
CA ARG A 81 6.70 10.14 13.95
C ARG A 81 6.80 10.67 15.38
N ALA A 82 5.68 10.99 16.00
CA ALA A 82 5.64 11.45 17.39
C ALA A 82 6.14 10.37 18.36
N LEU A 83 5.71 9.12 18.16
CA LEU A 83 6.17 7.96 18.93
C LEU A 83 7.68 7.76 18.78
N ASN A 84 8.19 7.70 17.55
CA ASN A 84 9.62 7.54 17.27
C ASN A 84 10.44 8.69 17.90
N LYS A 85 9.94 9.93 17.81
CA LYS A 85 10.60 11.08 18.46
C LYS A 85 10.65 10.90 19.98
N ARG A 86 9.55 10.45 20.60
CA ARG A 86 9.48 10.21 22.04
C ARG A 86 10.46 9.12 22.48
N GLU A 87 10.47 7.99 21.79
CA GLU A 87 11.36 6.87 22.12
C GLU A 87 12.83 7.22 21.88
N LEU A 88 13.14 7.99 20.83
CA LEU A 88 14.48 8.53 20.61
C LEU A 88 14.91 9.50 21.71
N LEU A 89 14.02 10.40 22.16
CA LEU A 89 14.34 11.30 23.28
C LEU A 89 14.56 10.52 24.58
N LYS A 90 13.80 9.44 24.83
CA LYS A 90 14.04 8.55 25.98
C LYS A 90 15.40 7.85 25.89
N SER A 91 15.81 7.39 24.70
CA SER A 91 17.12 6.75 24.53
C SER A 91 18.27 7.75 24.67
N ILE A 92 18.11 8.99 24.17
CA ILE A 92 19.11 10.06 24.34
C ILE A 92 19.31 10.39 25.82
N ARG A 93 18.26 10.39 26.65
CA ARG A 93 18.38 10.61 28.10
C ARG A 93 19.24 9.57 28.81
N LYS A 94 19.45 8.39 28.23
CA LYS A 94 20.34 7.35 28.77
C LYS A 94 21.82 7.58 28.42
N LEU A 95 22.13 8.57 27.56
CA LEU A 95 23.51 8.89 27.19
C LEU A 95 24.18 9.81 28.24
N PRO A 96 25.52 9.84 28.30
CA PRO A 96 26.26 10.82 29.09
C PRO A 96 25.85 12.27 28.77
N PRO A 97 25.79 13.20 29.76
CA PRO A 97 25.28 14.57 29.58
C PRO A 97 25.91 15.35 28.41
N ARG A 98 27.22 15.15 28.16
CA ARG A 98 27.95 15.78 27.05
C ARG A 98 27.40 15.36 25.68
N LEU A 99 26.93 14.12 25.54
CA LEU A 99 26.35 13.60 24.32
C LEU A 99 24.87 13.98 24.19
N GLN A 100 24.14 14.12 25.30
CA GLN A 100 22.71 14.44 25.26
C GLN A 100 22.39 15.70 24.45
N LYS A 101 23.16 16.80 24.65
CA LYS A 101 22.94 18.06 23.91
C LYS A 101 23.17 17.90 22.40
N ALA A 102 24.25 17.25 22.02
CA ALA A 102 24.59 17.03 20.60
C ALA A 102 23.53 16.16 19.89
N TYR A 103 23.07 15.08 20.53
CA TYR A 103 22.05 14.20 19.96
C TYR A 103 20.65 14.82 19.97
N THR A 104 20.31 15.63 20.97
CA THR A 104 19.02 16.34 21.02
C THR A 104 18.92 17.37 19.89
N HIS A 105 19.99 18.13 19.64
CA HIS A 105 20.04 19.09 18.53
C HIS A 105 19.87 18.39 17.17
N LYS A 106 20.67 17.35 16.92
CA LYS A 106 20.62 16.55 15.67
C LYS A 106 19.27 15.88 15.46
N THR A 107 18.61 15.45 16.54
CA THR A 107 17.26 14.91 16.50
C THR A 107 16.24 15.99 16.15
N GLY A 108 16.35 17.19 16.72
CA GLY A 108 15.50 18.33 16.35
C GLY A 108 15.53 18.62 14.85
N GLU A 109 16.71 18.56 14.24
CA GLU A 109 16.90 18.75 12.80
C GLU A 109 16.33 17.61 11.95
N LEU A 110 16.56 16.34 12.34
CA LEU A 110 16.01 15.18 11.63
C LEU A 110 14.48 15.20 11.55
N TYR A 111 13.83 15.74 12.58
CA TYR A 111 12.38 15.86 12.65
C TYR A 111 11.87 17.23 12.18
N ARG A 112 12.70 18.15 11.68
CA ARG A 112 12.21 19.29 10.88
C ARG A 112 11.88 18.80 9.48
N GLN A 113 10.69 19.13 9.00
CA GLN A 113 10.28 18.79 7.63
C GLN A 113 10.95 19.75 6.67
N THR A 114 12.17 19.45 6.25
CA THR A 114 12.69 20.09 5.04
C THR A 114 12.26 19.20 3.88
N PRO A 115 11.37 19.67 2.98
CA PRO A 115 11.11 18.96 1.74
C PRO A 115 12.46 18.68 1.08
N ASP A 116 12.67 17.46 0.61
CA ASP A 116 13.84 17.16 -0.19
C ASP A 116 13.73 17.94 -1.51
N GLN A 117 14.33 19.12 -1.54
CA GLN A 117 14.31 20.06 -2.66
C GLN A 117 15.28 19.65 -3.77
N ARG A 118 15.98 18.53 -3.65
CA ARG A 118 16.89 18.06 -4.68
C ARG A 118 16.12 17.91 -5.99
N GLN A 119 16.65 18.54 -7.03
CA GLN A 119 16.21 18.26 -8.39
C GLN A 119 16.76 16.88 -8.77
N TYR A 120 15.87 16.02 -9.22
CA TYR A 120 16.21 14.67 -9.66
C TYR A 120 15.98 14.60 -11.16
N LYS A 121 17.02 14.20 -11.91
CA LYS A 121 16.89 13.79 -13.30
C LYS A 121 16.28 12.40 -13.28
N VAL A 122 15.03 12.27 -13.72
CA VAL A 122 14.29 11.01 -13.67
C VAL A 122 13.98 10.55 -15.07
N PHE A 123 14.32 9.29 -15.37
CA PHE A 123 13.90 8.61 -16.58
C PHE A 123 13.15 7.33 -16.24
N VAL A 124 12.07 7.09 -16.96
CA VAL A 124 11.33 5.84 -16.86
C VAL A 124 11.29 5.19 -18.23
N ILE A 125 11.86 3.99 -18.32
CA ILE A 125 12.06 3.29 -19.59
C ILE A 125 11.28 1.98 -19.54
N SER A 126 10.24 1.87 -20.36
CA SER A 126 9.57 0.59 -20.61
C SER A 126 10.44 -0.22 -21.57
N ARG A 127 10.91 -1.38 -21.15
CA ARG A 127 11.66 -2.29 -22.01
C ARG A 127 10.69 -3.24 -22.72
N ARG A 128 11.12 -3.83 -23.83
CA ARG A 128 10.38 -4.93 -24.50
C ARG A 128 10.64 -6.30 -23.86
N GLU A 129 11.50 -6.34 -22.85
CA GLU A 129 11.78 -7.53 -22.05
C GLU A 129 10.51 -7.97 -21.31
N THR A 130 10.20 -9.26 -21.39
CA THR A 130 9.06 -9.85 -20.69
C THR A 130 9.47 -11.12 -19.94
N VAL A 131 8.82 -11.38 -18.81
CA VAL A 131 9.01 -12.61 -18.03
C VAL A 131 7.66 -13.09 -17.52
N GLU A 132 7.49 -14.41 -17.38
CA GLU A 132 6.30 -14.95 -16.75
C GLU A 132 6.46 -14.93 -15.22
N VAL A 133 5.49 -14.33 -14.52
CA VAL A 133 5.44 -14.30 -13.05
C VAL A 133 4.01 -14.66 -12.63
N ALA A 134 3.87 -15.67 -11.77
CA ALA A 134 2.57 -16.11 -11.25
C ALA A 134 1.50 -16.40 -12.33
N GLY A 135 1.93 -16.89 -13.51
CA GLY A 135 1.05 -17.19 -14.64
C GLY A 135 0.69 -16.00 -15.54
N TYR A 136 1.32 -14.84 -15.34
CA TYR A 136 1.10 -13.63 -16.15
C TYR A 136 2.38 -13.15 -16.81
N ARG A 137 2.27 -12.70 -18.06
CA ARG A 137 3.37 -12.08 -18.79
C ARG A 137 3.60 -10.66 -18.29
N ALA A 138 4.66 -10.46 -17.50
CA ALA A 138 5.07 -9.17 -17.00
C ALA A 138 6.07 -8.48 -17.94
N VAL A 139 5.93 -7.17 -18.11
CA VAL A 139 6.82 -6.30 -18.88
C VAL A 139 7.72 -5.52 -17.93
N LYS A 140 9.00 -5.41 -18.26
CA LYS A 140 9.99 -4.68 -17.46
C LYS A 140 9.90 -3.17 -17.69
N THR A 141 9.87 -2.42 -16.59
CA THR A 141 10.03 -0.97 -16.54
C THR A 141 11.21 -0.62 -15.64
N GLU A 142 12.12 0.22 -16.12
CA GLU A 142 13.27 0.70 -15.35
C GLU A 142 13.07 2.14 -14.91
N ILE A 143 13.45 2.44 -13.67
CA ILE A 143 13.45 3.79 -13.11
C ILE A 143 14.89 4.20 -12.83
N TRP A 144 15.34 5.23 -13.54
CA TRP A 144 16.69 5.79 -13.44
C TRP A 144 16.63 7.17 -12.79
N ILE A 145 17.50 7.39 -11.81
CA ILE A 145 17.62 8.64 -11.05
C ILE A 145 19.05 9.14 -11.10
N ASN A 146 19.26 10.34 -11.64
CA ASN A 146 20.59 10.93 -11.86
C ASN A 146 21.53 9.94 -12.55
N ASP A 147 21.06 9.39 -13.68
CA ASP A 147 21.79 8.44 -14.53
C ASP A 147 22.17 7.12 -13.85
N THR A 148 21.61 6.85 -12.66
CA THR A 148 21.76 5.58 -11.93
C THR A 148 20.46 4.79 -11.93
N LEU A 149 20.50 3.52 -12.34
CA LEU A 149 19.35 2.62 -12.20
C LEU A 149 19.02 2.44 -10.71
N LYS A 150 17.78 2.78 -10.32
CA LYS A 150 17.30 2.63 -8.94
C LYS A 150 16.36 1.47 -8.76
N GLU A 151 15.51 1.21 -9.76
CA GLU A 151 14.47 0.20 -9.63
C GLU A 151 14.16 -0.44 -10.98
N GLU A 152 13.93 -1.76 -10.95
CA GLU A 152 13.29 -2.51 -12.03
C GLU A 152 11.94 -3.01 -11.53
N ILE A 153 10.87 -2.73 -12.28
CA ILE A 153 9.51 -3.16 -11.94
C ILE A 153 9.01 -4.03 -13.09
N TRP A 154 8.58 -5.25 -12.78
CA TRP A 154 7.96 -6.17 -13.72
C TRP A 154 6.45 -6.12 -13.49
N GLN A 155 5.72 -5.57 -14.45
CA GLN A 155 4.27 -5.32 -14.30
C GLN A 155 3.48 -6.12 -15.31
N ALA A 156 2.35 -6.67 -14.89
CA ALA A 156 1.38 -7.31 -15.78
C ALA A 156 0.03 -6.60 -15.69
N ASP A 157 -0.68 -6.59 -16.81
CA ASP A 157 -2.13 -6.34 -16.78
C ASP A 157 -2.83 -7.65 -16.41
N ILE A 158 -3.67 -7.60 -15.37
CA ILE A 158 -4.41 -8.75 -14.88
C ILE A 158 -5.88 -8.53 -15.22
N PRO A 159 -6.45 -9.33 -16.14
CA PRO A 159 -7.83 -9.17 -16.58
C PRO A 159 -8.80 -9.13 -15.40
N GLY A 160 -9.57 -8.04 -15.29
CA GLY A 160 -10.57 -7.85 -14.25
C GLY A 160 -10.06 -7.32 -12.91
N LEU A 161 -8.75 -7.35 -12.62
CA LEU A 161 -8.21 -6.81 -11.37
C LEU A 161 -8.41 -5.30 -11.26
N ALA A 162 -8.21 -4.57 -12.35
CA ALA A 162 -8.37 -3.10 -12.37
C ALA A 162 -9.79 -2.63 -12.02
N LYS A 163 -10.80 -3.52 -12.08
CA LYS A 163 -12.17 -3.20 -11.65
C LYS A 163 -12.36 -3.26 -10.12
N GLU A 164 -11.43 -3.90 -9.42
CA GLU A 164 -11.53 -4.15 -7.98
C GLU A 164 -10.82 -3.10 -7.11
N TRP A 165 -9.95 -2.28 -7.70
CA TRP A 165 -9.23 -1.25 -6.95
C TRP A 165 -8.75 -0.09 -7.83
N ASP A 166 -8.59 1.07 -7.21
CA ASP A 166 -7.91 2.22 -7.78
C ASP A 166 -6.41 2.22 -7.38
N PRO A 167 -5.48 1.88 -8.30
CA PRO A 167 -4.04 1.85 -8.01
C PRO A 167 -3.47 3.23 -7.71
N LYS A 168 -4.07 4.30 -8.24
CA LYS A 168 -3.63 5.67 -7.99
C LYS A 168 -3.93 6.06 -6.55
N ILE A 169 -5.13 5.79 -6.05
CA ILE A 169 -5.49 6.08 -4.65
C ILE A 169 -4.60 5.28 -3.69
N PHE A 170 -4.42 3.99 -3.93
CA PHE A 170 -3.54 3.16 -3.09
C PHE A 170 -2.08 3.66 -3.07
N LEU A 171 -1.54 4.04 -4.24
CA LEU A 171 -0.20 4.58 -4.33
C LEU A 171 -0.06 5.88 -3.53
N PHE A 172 -1.01 6.81 -3.64
CA PHE A 172 -0.97 8.06 -2.87
C PHE A 172 -1.07 7.81 -1.37
N MET A 173 -1.97 6.93 -0.93
CA MET A 173 -2.05 6.53 0.48
C MET A 173 -0.72 5.94 0.96
N SER A 174 -0.08 5.08 0.16
CA SER A 174 1.22 4.48 0.49
C SER A 174 2.34 5.51 0.57
N LEU A 175 2.36 6.48 -0.36
CA LEU A 175 3.30 7.60 -0.34
C LEU A 175 3.05 8.54 0.84
N GLU A 176 1.82 8.71 1.29
CA GLU A 176 1.51 9.56 2.46
C GLU A 176 1.93 8.92 3.77
N MET A 177 1.84 7.58 3.86
CA MET A 177 2.32 6.79 5.00
C MET A 177 3.84 6.74 5.11
N SER A 178 4.60 7.14 4.09
CA SER A 178 6.04 6.91 4.07
C SER A 178 6.76 7.58 5.26
N ILE A 179 7.35 6.77 6.13
CA ILE A 179 8.08 7.20 7.33
C ILE A 179 9.55 6.83 7.12
N ALA A 180 10.37 7.83 6.79
CA ALA A 180 11.81 7.70 6.48
C ALA A 180 12.17 6.73 5.32
N GLY A 181 13.08 7.15 4.45
CA GLY A 181 13.59 6.31 3.34
C GLY A 181 12.83 6.41 2.01
N TYR A 182 11.63 7.00 1.97
CA TYR A 182 11.04 7.45 0.70
C TYR A 182 11.75 8.70 0.20
N GLN A 183 12.17 8.65 -1.05
CA GLN A 183 12.93 9.72 -1.71
C GLN A 183 11.99 10.56 -2.57
N ALA A 184 12.22 11.87 -2.66
CA ALA A 184 11.30 12.77 -3.36
C ALA A 184 11.09 12.41 -4.84
N TRP A 185 12.03 11.70 -5.48
CA TRP A 185 11.85 11.22 -6.85
C TRP A 185 10.67 10.25 -7.03
N GLN A 186 10.26 9.51 -5.99
CA GLN A 186 9.14 8.56 -6.08
C GLN A 186 7.79 9.26 -6.32
N ARG A 187 7.71 10.57 -6.05
CA ARG A 187 6.54 11.41 -6.29
C ARG A 187 6.54 12.06 -7.67
N ARG A 188 7.54 11.83 -8.51
CA ARG A 188 7.61 12.44 -9.85
C ARG A 188 6.50 11.84 -10.73
N PRO A 189 5.83 12.66 -11.57
CA PRO A 189 4.67 12.21 -12.37
C PRO A 189 4.96 10.96 -13.21
N GLN A 190 6.11 10.92 -13.87
CA GLN A 190 6.56 9.79 -14.68
C GLN A 190 6.74 8.49 -13.88
N VAL A 191 7.18 8.57 -12.62
CA VAL A 191 7.29 7.40 -11.73
C VAL A 191 5.92 6.95 -11.26
N ILE A 192 5.04 7.89 -10.91
CA ILE A 192 3.65 7.60 -10.54
C ILE A 192 2.94 6.89 -11.68
N GLN A 193 3.03 7.43 -12.89
CA GLN A 193 2.42 6.84 -14.10
C GLN A 193 2.92 5.43 -14.35
N ALA A 194 4.23 5.19 -14.21
CA ALA A 194 4.79 3.84 -14.36
C ALA A 194 4.19 2.87 -13.35
N ARG A 195 4.11 3.24 -12.07
CA ARG A 195 3.59 2.37 -11.00
C ARG A 195 2.11 2.03 -11.13
N ILE A 196 1.29 2.86 -11.77
CA ILE A 196 -0.16 2.62 -11.91
C ILE A 196 -0.56 1.89 -13.21
N ARG A 197 0.37 1.60 -14.12
CA ARG A 197 0.07 0.95 -15.42
C ARG A 197 -0.38 -0.51 -15.32
N GLY A 198 -0.07 -1.18 -14.22
CA GLY A 198 -0.39 -2.59 -14.02
C GLY A 198 0.03 -3.05 -12.63
N LEU A 199 -0.30 -4.29 -12.29
CA LEU A 199 0.14 -4.86 -11.02
C LEU A 199 1.62 -5.18 -11.11
N ALA A 200 2.43 -4.59 -10.22
CA ALA A 200 3.81 -5.01 -10.06
C ALA A 200 3.83 -6.44 -9.53
N LEU A 201 4.42 -7.36 -10.28
CA LEU A 201 4.55 -8.77 -9.90
C LEU A 201 5.91 -9.08 -9.26
N LYS A 202 6.90 -8.26 -9.58
CA LYS A 202 8.27 -8.35 -9.08
C LYS A 202 8.93 -6.97 -9.13
N SER A 203 9.65 -6.60 -8.07
CA SER A 203 10.51 -5.42 -8.03
C SER A 203 11.96 -5.78 -7.69
N ILE A 204 12.91 -5.03 -8.24
CA ILE A 204 14.33 -5.11 -7.89
C ILE A 204 14.79 -3.70 -7.53
N ILE A 205 15.24 -3.53 -6.29
CA ILE A 205 15.77 -2.25 -5.81
C ILE A 205 17.29 -2.30 -5.85
N HIS A 206 17.89 -1.35 -6.54
CA HIS A 206 19.33 -1.20 -6.66
C HIS A 206 19.84 -0.26 -5.58
N THR A 207 20.61 -0.80 -4.64
CA THR A 207 21.25 -0.03 -3.58
C THR A 207 22.76 0.09 -3.83
N PRO A 208 23.45 1.07 -3.23
CA PRO A 208 24.91 1.19 -3.36
C PRO A 208 25.69 -0.09 -2.99
N ASN A 209 25.12 -0.93 -2.10
CA ASN A 209 25.74 -2.14 -1.61
C ASN A 209 25.32 -3.41 -2.38
N GLY A 210 24.67 -3.24 -3.54
CA GLY A 210 24.21 -4.33 -4.39
C GLY A 210 22.70 -4.36 -4.61
N LYS A 211 22.26 -5.38 -5.35
CA LYS A 211 20.85 -5.60 -5.69
C LYS A 211 20.13 -6.25 -4.52
N LYS A 212 18.98 -5.71 -4.13
CA LYS A 212 18.02 -6.43 -3.29
C LYS A 212 16.86 -6.91 -4.17
N TRP A 213 16.74 -8.23 -4.29
CA TRP A 213 15.63 -8.89 -4.97
C TRP A 213 14.63 -9.40 -3.94
N GLU A 214 13.35 -9.07 -4.13
CA GLU A 214 12.26 -9.68 -3.39
C GLU A 214 11.18 -10.10 -4.41
N PRO A 215 10.85 -11.41 -4.56
CA PRO A 215 9.69 -11.80 -5.32
C PRO A 215 8.46 -11.37 -4.52
N ASP A 216 7.73 -10.40 -5.05
CA ASP A 216 6.56 -9.87 -4.35
C ASP A 216 5.40 -10.89 -4.33
N PHE A 217 5.26 -11.71 -5.39
CA PHE A 217 4.10 -12.61 -5.55
C PHE A 217 4.44 -13.96 -6.19
N LEU A 218 3.83 -15.02 -5.66
CA LEU A 218 3.94 -16.41 -6.11
C LEU A 218 2.67 -16.88 -6.84
N HIS A 219 1.50 -16.34 -6.49
CA HIS A 219 0.21 -16.76 -7.04
C HIS A 219 -0.81 -15.62 -7.05
N CYS A 220 -1.59 -15.47 -8.12
CA CYS A 220 -2.66 -14.48 -8.23
C CYS A 220 -3.94 -15.14 -8.77
N GLN A 221 -5.06 -15.04 -8.03
CA GLN A 221 -6.32 -15.68 -8.41
C GLN A 221 -7.54 -14.84 -8.01
N GLY A 222 -8.53 -14.77 -8.91
CA GLY A 222 -9.89 -14.30 -8.58
C GLY A 222 -10.60 -15.33 -7.70
N LYS A 223 -10.84 -14.98 -6.44
CA LYS A 223 -11.53 -15.79 -5.43
C LYS A 223 -12.22 -14.88 -4.43
N SER A 224 -13.51 -15.10 -4.19
CA SER A 224 -14.24 -14.35 -3.16
C SER A 224 -13.61 -14.61 -1.78
N PRO A 225 -13.01 -13.61 -1.11
CA PRO A 225 -12.33 -13.84 0.15
C PRO A 225 -13.36 -14.11 1.26
N ARG A 226 -13.34 -15.32 1.82
CA ARG A 226 -14.35 -15.82 2.79
C ARG A 226 -14.36 -15.09 4.16
N ARG A 227 -13.35 -14.28 4.53
CA ARG A 227 -13.31 -13.53 5.80
C ARG A 227 -12.62 -12.16 5.74
N THR A 228 -13.41 -11.15 6.12
CA THR A 228 -13.19 -9.81 6.72
C THR A 228 -12.13 -8.84 6.17
N PHE A 229 -12.65 -7.80 5.52
CA PHE A 229 -12.05 -6.47 5.32
C PHE A 229 -12.34 -5.52 6.51
N GLN A 230 -12.57 -6.09 7.69
CA GLN A 230 -12.87 -5.37 8.93
C GLN A 230 -11.93 -5.87 10.02
N ALA A 231 -11.71 -5.05 11.04
CA ALA A 231 -11.08 -5.51 12.28
C ALA A 231 -11.90 -6.68 12.85
N ALA A 232 -11.22 -7.69 13.42
CA ALA A 232 -11.93 -8.81 14.03
C ALA A 232 -12.75 -8.32 15.25
N PRO A 233 -13.92 -8.90 15.52
CA PRO A 233 -14.64 -8.66 16.76
C PRO A 233 -13.74 -8.94 17.97
N GLY A 234 -13.85 -8.12 19.02
CA GLY A 234 -13.08 -8.31 20.27
C GLY A 234 -11.70 -7.64 20.30
N LEU A 235 -11.29 -6.91 19.26
CA LEU A 235 -10.08 -6.07 19.31
C LEU A 235 -10.37 -4.73 19.99
N SER A 236 -9.50 -4.30 20.89
CA SER A 236 -9.57 -2.96 21.48
C SER A 236 -8.85 -1.94 20.59
N LYS A 237 -9.32 -0.68 20.63
CA LYS A 237 -8.61 0.40 19.94
C LYS A 237 -7.31 0.67 20.71
N GLY A 238 -6.17 0.36 20.09
CA GLY A 238 -4.86 0.63 20.66
C GLY A 238 -4.71 2.13 20.91
N HIS A 239 -4.21 2.49 22.08
CA HIS A 239 -3.80 3.86 22.37
C HIS A 239 -2.43 4.06 21.72
N SER A 240 -2.13 5.26 21.24
CA SER A 240 -0.97 5.61 20.40
C SER A 240 0.42 5.48 21.08
N GLY A 241 0.58 4.54 22.03
CA GLY A 241 1.80 4.24 22.76
C GLY A 241 2.19 2.75 22.87
N SER A 242 1.47 1.82 22.24
CA SER A 242 1.72 0.36 22.30
C SER A 242 2.30 -0.26 21.02
N ALA A 243 2.66 0.55 20.01
CA ALA A 243 3.24 0.09 18.73
C ALA A 243 4.76 -0.12 18.77
#